data_AF-A0A4Q1BKT5-F1
#
_entry.id   AF-A0A4Q1BKT5-F1
#
_cell.length_a   1.000
_cell.length_b   1.000
_cell.length_c   1.000
_cell.angle_alpha   90.00
_cell.angle_beta   90.00
_cell.angle_gamma   90.00
#
_symmetry.space_group_name_H-M   'P 1'
#
loop_
_entity.id
_entity.type
_entity.pdbx_description
1 polymer ?
#
loop_
_entity_poly.entity_id
_entity_poly.type
_entity_poly.pdbx_seq_one_letter_code
_entity_poly.pdbx_strand_id
1 'polypeptide(L)'
;MTSASTIPIPPLPRTVILDYYDSYTNNLLTLFTQLYSDEEVLKKVVVVKADRYTWDEFQTQVIPSIDCIILSPGPGRPDTPSDIGFALDLLRLHPVPILGVCLGHQAIGVAFGGKIINTPRISHGHVIPVKPVLPALGLFDSPVWKNSGIEDVFKVVVYNSLTIEPETLPEDLEVTAWSALDEERRTIQGIRHKSYPIWGVQYHPETKQSI
;
A
#
# COMPACT_ATOMS: atom_id res chain seq x y z
N MET A 1 28.38 18.82 16.89
CA MET A 1 27.87 18.84 15.52
C MET A 1 28.07 17.46 14.93
N THR A 2 27.18 16.53 15.24
CA THR A 2 27.19 15.16 14.71
C THR A 2 26.56 15.21 13.33
N SER A 3 27.37 15.00 12.28
CA SER A 3 26.87 14.80 10.93
C SER A 3 25.99 13.56 10.93
N ALA A 4 24.68 13.74 10.76
CA ALA A 4 23.80 12.63 10.42
C ALA A 4 24.35 12.02 9.13
N SER A 5 24.81 10.77 9.22
CA SER A 5 25.19 9.98 8.05
C SER A 5 23.93 9.83 7.21
N THR A 6 23.81 10.63 6.15
CA THR A 6 22.71 10.52 5.20
C THR A 6 22.92 9.23 4.43
N ILE A 7 22.07 8.24 4.69
CA ILE A 7 22.02 7.02 3.89
C ILE A 7 21.79 7.46 2.45
N PRO A 8 22.65 7.06 1.49
CA PRO A 8 22.46 7.44 0.11
C PRO A 8 21.10 6.91 -0.38
N ILE A 9 20.31 7.80 -0.96
CA ILE A 9 19.00 7.47 -1.52
C ILE A 9 19.23 6.50 -2.70
N PRO A 10 18.54 5.35 -2.74
CA PRO A 10 18.69 4.41 -3.86
C PRO A 10 18.19 5.03 -5.17
N PRO A 11 18.56 4.50 -6.35
CA PRO A 11 18.02 4.99 -7.62
C PRO A 11 16.50 4.78 -7.70
N LEU A 12 15.78 5.76 -8.26
CA LEU A 12 14.32 5.71 -8.44
C LEU A 12 13.90 4.65 -9.47
N PRO A 13 13.08 3.64 -9.10
CA PRO A 13 12.54 2.66 -10.05
C PRO A 13 11.53 3.26 -11.02
N ARG A 14 11.39 2.65 -12.19
CA ARG A 14 10.28 2.90 -13.12
C ARG A 14 8.99 2.36 -12.50
N THR A 15 8.17 3.25 -11.97
CA THR A 15 6.98 2.92 -11.18
C THR A 15 5.72 3.23 -11.96
N VAL A 16 4.77 2.30 -11.95
CA VAL A 16 3.38 2.60 -12.36
C VAL A 16 2.50 2.67 -11.12
N ILE A 17 1.75 3.75 -10.99
CA ILE A 17 0.64 3.86 -10.04
C ILE A 17 -0.64 3.53 -10.80
N LEU A 18 -1.28 2.40 -10.47
CA LEU A 18 -2.60 2.04 -10.97
C LEU A 18 -3.65 2.78 -10.15
N ASP A 19 -4.28 3.76 -10.78
CA ASP A 19 -5.27 4.68 -10.22
C ASP A 19 -6.68 4.11 -10.33
N TYR A 20 -7.32 3.88 -9.17
CA TYR A 20 -8.72 3.46 -9.07
C TYR A 20 -9.66 4.65 -8.92
N TYR A 21 -9.37 5.77 -9.59
CA TYR A 21 -10.18 7.00 -9.58
C TYR A 21 -10.24 7.68 -8.21
N ASP A 22 -9.12 7.68 -7.48
CA ASP A 22 -9.04 8.30 -6.16
C ASP A 22 -8.51 9.73 -6.24
N SER A 23 -9.13 10.63 -5.46
CA SER A 23 -8.68 12.03 -5.39
C SER A 23 -7.31 12.18 -4.73
N TYR A 24 -6.85 11.18 -3.97
CA TYR A 24 -5.56 11.17 -3.28
C TYR A 24 -4.46 10.43 -4.06
N THR A 25 -4.73 9.85 -5.24
CA THR A 25 -3.68 9.20 -6.06
C THR A 25 -2.49 10.13 -6.33
N ASN A 26 -2.75 11.41 -6.62
CA ASN A 26 -1.70 12.40 -6.84
C ASN A 26 -0.89 12.71 -5.58
N ASN A 27 -1.44 12.48 -4.39
CA ASN A 27 -0.68 12.68 -3.16
C ASN A 27 0.41 11.60 -3.01
N LEU A 28 0.25 10.42 -3.60
CA LEU A 28 1.33 9.43 -3.65
C LEU A 28 2.56 9.96 -4.40
N LEU A 29 2.37 10.79 -5.45
CA LEU A 29 3.48 11.44 -6.14
C LEU A 29 4.29 12.36 -5.21
N THR A 30 3.61 12.99 -4.23
CA THR A 30 4.27 13.85 -3.25
C THR A 30 5.22 13.07 -2.34
N LEU A 31 5.01 11.77 -2.13
CA LEU A 31 5.95 10.93 -1.39
C LEU A 31 7.26 10.73 -2.17
N PHE A 32 7.19 10.64 -3.50
CA PHE A 32 8.38 10.54 -4.34
C PHE A 32 9.15 11.85 -4.41
N THR A 33 8.46 12.99 -4.52
CA THR A 33 9.12 14.31 -4.64
C THR A 33 9.79 14.78 -3.35
N GLN A 34 9.58 14.08 -2.23
CA GLN A 34 10.36 14.27 -1.00
C GLN A 34 11.77 13.67 -1.08
N LEU A 35 11.97 12.69 -1.97
CA LEU A 35 13.21 11.91 -2.08
C LEU A 35 13.95 12.18 -3.39
N TYR A 36 13.22 12.51 -4.45
CA TYR A 36 13.74 12.71 -5.80
C TYR A 36 13.27 14.04 -6.36
N SER A 37 13.99 14.56 -7.36
CA SER A 37 13.57 15.78 -8.05
C SER A 37 12.28 15.56 -8.86
N ASP A 38 11.47 16.62 -9.03
CA ASP A 38 10.25 16.57 -9.85
C ASP A 38 10.54 16.05 -11.27
N GLU A 39 11.69 16.40 -11.85
CA GLU A 39 12.12 15.93 -13.17
C GLU A 39 12.32 14.41 -13.21
N GLU A 40 12.93 13.82 -12.19
CA GLU A 40 13.11 12.37 -12.07
C GLU A 40 11.78 11.66 -11.89
N VAL A 41 10.92 12.19 -11.01
CA VAL A 41 9.58 11.64 -10.76
C VAL A 41 8.76 11.64 -12.05
N LEU A 42 8.72 12.74 -12.80
CA LEU A 42 7.97 12.83 -14.06
C LEU A 42 8.50 11.89 -15.16
N LYS A 43 9.78 11.48 -15.10
CA LYS A 43 10.39 10.54 -16.05
C LYS A 43 10.20 9.08 -15.68
N LYS A 44 10.00 8.77 -14.39
CA LYS A 44 10.07 7.42 -13.84
C LYS A 44 8.77 6.95 -13.19
N VAL A 45 7.89 7.85 -12.80
CA VAL A 45 6.61 7.50 -12.16
C VAL A 45 5.47 7.89 -13.09
N VAL A 46 4.64 6.92 -13.45
CA VAL A 46 3.49 7.13 -14.35
C VAL A 46 2.22 6.73 -13.63
N VAL A 47 1.23 7.62 -13.59
CA VAL A 47 -0.11 7.32 -13.10
C VAL A 47 -0.97 6.85 -14.27
N VAL A 48 -1.58 5.68 -14.12
CA VAL A 48 -2.42 5.04 -15.13
C VAL A 48 -3.74 4.64 -14.50
N LYS A 49 -4.86 5.03 -15.10
CA LYS A 49 -6.18 4.56 -14.66
C LYS A 49 -6.32 3.05 -14.85
N ALA A 50 -6.93 2.38 -13.88
CA ALA A 50 -7.04 0.93 -13.84
C ALA A 50 -7.80 0.31 -15.04
N ASP A 51 -8.63 1.09 -15.73
CA ASP A 51 -9.41 0.68 -16.90
C ASP A 51 -8.80 1.15 -18.24
N ARG A 52 -7.64 1.80 -18.23
CA ARG A 52 -6.98 2.31 -19.44
C ARG A 52 -6.53 1.19 -20.38
N TYR A 53 -6.15 0.05 -19.82
CA TYR A 53 -5.63 -1.10 -20.55
C TYR A 53 -6.48 -2.33 -20.24
N THR A 54 -6.64 -3.19 -21.23
CA THR A 54 -7.00 -4.58 -20.97
C THR A 54 -5.83 -5.29 -20.27
N TRP A 55 -6.12 -6.42 -19.61
CA TRP A 55 -5.07 -7.21 -18.96
C TRP A 55 -3.95 -7.62 -19.93
N ASP A 56 -4.29 -8.10 -21.13
CA ASP A 56 -3.32 -8.53 -22.14
C ASP A 56 -2.43 -7.38 -22.64
N GLU A 57 -3.01 -6.19 -22.84
CA GLU A 57 -2.24 -5.00 -23.20
C GLU A 57 -1.31 -4.58 -22.08
N PHE A 58 -1.78 -4.59 -20.84
CA PHE A 58 -0.95 -4.23 -19.69
C PHE A 58 0.24 -5.19 -19.53
N GLN A 59 -0.02 -6.50 -19.69
CA GLN A 59 1.01 -7.53 -19.61
C GLN A 59 2.07 -7.43 -20.71
N THR A 60 1.66 -7.11 -21.94
CA THR A 60 2.58 -7.09 -23.08
C THR A 60 3.27 -5.74 -23.30
N GLN A 61 2.61 -4.63 -22.97
CA GLN A 61 3.09 -3.29 -23.28
C GLN A 61 3.65 -2.54 -22.06
N VAL A 62 3.12 -2.80 -20.86
CA VAL A 62 3.47 -2.02 -19.67
C VAL A 62 4.45 -2.78 -18.78
N ILE A 63 4.12 -4.02 -18.37
CA ILE A 63 4.93 -4.82 -17.43
C ILE A 63 6.42 -4.93 -17.83
N PRO A 64 6.79 -5.17 -19.10
CA PRO A 64 8.21 -5.29 -19.49
C PRO A 64 9.03 -4.01 -19.32
N SER A 65 8.37 -2.88 -19.05
CA SER A 65 8.96 -1.55 -19.03
C SER A 65 8.94 -0.90 -17.65
N ILE A 66 8.59 -1.64 -16.60
CA ILE A 66 8.46 -1.12 -15.23
C ILE A 66 9.19 -2.03 -14.25
N ASP A 67 9.60 -1.44 -13.13
CA ASP A 67 10.33 -2.13 -12.07
C ASP A 67 9.40 -2.45 -10.88
N CYS A 68 8.31 -1.70 -10.69
CA CYS A 68 7.33 -1.94 -9.64
C CYS A 68 5.96 -1.29 -9.93
N ILE A 69 4.95 -1.73 -9.18
CA ILE A 69 3.58 -1.20 -9.25
C ILE A 69 3.12 -0.74 -7.87
N ILE A 70 2.40 0.39 -7.83
CA ILE A 70 1.61 0.80 -6.68
C ILE A 70 0.13 0.72 -7.07
N LEU A 71 -0.66 -0.02 -6.29
CA LEU A 71 -2.12 -0.05 -6.39
C LEU A 71 -2.64 1.05 -5.48
N SER A 72 -3.27 2.08 -6.05
CA SER A 72 -3.68 3.28 -5.32
C SER A 72 -4.81 3.00 -4.32
N PRO A 73 -5.16 3.98 -3.46
CA PRO A 73 -6.47 4.04 -2.85
C PRO A 73 -7.58 4.14 -3.91
N GLY A 74 -8.83 4.02 -3.48
CA GLY A 74 -9.98 4.19 -4.35
C GLY A 74 -11.31 3.97 -3.63
N PRO A 75 -12.42 4.46 -4.20
CA PRO A 75 -13.76 4.10 -3.77
C PRO A 75 -14.09 2.65 -4.15
N GLY A 76 -15.17 2.12 -3.57
CA GLY A 76 -15.70 0.81 -3.97
C GLY A 76 -15.15 -0.34 -3.13
N ARG A 77 -15.16 -1.54 -3.72
CA ARG A 77 -14.72 -2.77 -3.05
C ARG A 77 -13.85 -3.63 -3.96
N PRO A 78 -12.79 -4.27 -3.45
CA PRO A 78 -11.92 -5.11 -4.28
C PRO A 78 -12.57 -6.44 -4.71
N ASP A 79 -13.68 -6.84 -4.09
CA ASP A 79 -14.49 -8.00 -4.51
C ASP A 79 -15.47 -7.66 -5.65
N THR A 80 -15.57 -6.38 -6.03
CA THR A 80 -16.29 -5.91 -7.22
C THR A 80 -15.29 -5.76 -8.39
N PRO A 81 -15.36 -6.61 -9.44
CA PRO A 81 -14.39 -6.55 -10.54
C PRO A 81 -14.29 -5.19 -11.24
N SER A 82 -15.38 -4.43 -11.34
CA SER A 82 -15.37 -3.10 -11.95
C SER A 82 -14.58 -2.06 -11.16
N ASP A 83 -14.42 -2.25 -9.84
CA ASP A 83 -13.79 -1.27 -8.96
C ASP A 83 -12.26 -1.46 -8.93
N ILE A 84 -11.78 -2.68 -9.22
CA ILE A 84 -10.34 -3.03 -9.14
C ILE A 84 -9.73 -3.44 -10.49
N GLY A 85 -10.55 -3.61 -11.54
CA GLY A 85 -10.11 -4.00 -12.87
C GLY A 85 -9.32 -5.31 -12.88
N PHE A 86 -8.21 -5.36 -13.61
CA PHE A 86 -7.35 -6.54 -13.71
C PHE A 86 -6.41 -6.75 -12.52
N ALA A 87 -6.49 -5.92 -11.47
CA ALA A 87 -5.48 -5.93 -10.41
C ALA A 87 -5.41 -7.25 -9.63
N LEU A 88 -6.52 -7.98 -9.51
CA LEU A 88 -6.51 -9.30 -8.87
C LEU A 88 -5.68 -10.32 -9.68
N ASP A 89 -5.75 -10.27 -11.01
CA ASP A 89 -4.95 -11.13 -11.88
C ASP A 89 -3.47 -10.74 -11.82
N LEU A 90 -3.19 -9.44 -11.84
CA LEU A 90 -1.85 -8.90 -11.61
C LEU A 90 -1.24 -9.40 -10.29
N LEU A 91 -2.01 -9.35 -9.20
CA LEU A 91 -1.55 -9.77 -7.87
C LEU A 91 -1.27 -11.27 -7.79
N ARG A 92 -2.09 -12.10 -8.45
CA ARG A 92 -1.91 -13.55 -8.50
C ARG A 92 -0.71 -13.97 -9.35
N LEU A 93 -0.35 -13.17 -10.35
CA LEU A 93 0.80 -13.41 -11.22
C LEU A 93 2.08 -12.74 -10.72
N HIS A 94 1.95 -11.75 -9.83
CA HIS A 94 3.03 -11.06 -9.11
C HIS A 94 4.28 -10.81 -9.99
N PRO A 95 4.13 -10.15 -11.15
CA PRO A 95 5.19 -10.07 -12.16
C PRO A 95 6.33 -9.11 -11.76
N VAL A 96 6.05 -8.20 -10.85
CA VAL A 96 6.97 -7.20 -10.30
C VAL A 96 6.64 -6.99 -8.82
N PRO A 97 7.50 -6.33 -8.02
CA PRO A 97 7.14 -5.84 -6.70
C PRO A 97 5.87 -4.96 -6.70
N ILE A 98 4.97 -5.19 -5.75
CA ILE A 98 3.68 -4.50 -5.65
C ILE A 98 3.49 -3.91 -4.24
N LEU A 99 3.09 -2.64 -4.19
CA LEU A 99 2.59 -2.00 -2.97
C LEU A 99 1.11 -1.64 -3.12
N GLY A 100 0.26 -2.16 -2.25
CA GLY A 100 -1.15 -1.78 -2.19
C GLY A 100 -1.44 -0.76 -1.09
N VAL A 101 -2.16 0.31 -1.42
CA VAL A 101 -2.58 1.34 -0.45
C VAL A 101 -4.11 1.37 -0.37
N CYS A 102 -4.68 1.31 0.83
CA CYS A 102 -6.12 1.35 1.07
C CYS A 102 -6.90 0.32 0.22
N LEU A 103 -7.57 0.70 -0.87
CA LEU A 103 -8.23 -0.23 -1.78
C LEU A 103 -7.26 -1.26 -2.37
N GLY A 104 -6.06 -0.82 -2.78
CA GLY A 104 -5.00 -1.71 -3.23
C GLY A 104 -4.52 -2.69 -2.15
N HIS A 105 -4.52 -2.28 -0.88
CA HIS A 105 -4.22 -3.19 0.24
C HIS A 105 -5.31 -4.25 0.40
N GLN A 106 -6.58 -3.86 0.30
CA GLN A 106 -7.71 -4.79 0.38
C GLN A 106 -7.72 -5.75 -0.82
N ALA A 107 -7.33 -5.27 -2.01
CA ALA A 107 -7.19 -6.10 -3.20
C ALA A 107 -6.14 -7.20 -3.04
N ILE A 108 -5.03 -6.94 -2.35
CA ILE A 108 -4.06 -7.98 -1.96
C ILE A 108 -4.77 -9.04 -1.11
N GLY A 109 -5.51 -8.65 -0.08
CA GLY A 109 -6.30 -9.58 0.73
C GLY A 109 -7.20 -10.48 -0.12
N VAL A 110 -8.00 -9.89 -1.00
CA VAL A 110 -8.94 -10.62 -1.88
C VAL A 110 -8.23 -11.52 -2.89
N ALA A 111 -7.14 -11.06 -3.50
CA ALA A 111 -6.42 -11.81 -4.53
C ALA A 111 -5.95 -13.17 -4.03
N PHE A 112 -5.58 -13.25 -2.75
CA PHE A 112 -5.12 -14.46 -2.07
C PHE A 112 -6.21 -15.17 -1.24
N GLY A 113 -7.47 -14.69 -1.25
CA GLY A 113 -8.62 -15.39 -0.66
C GLY A 113 -9.16 -14.84 0.66
N GLY A 114 -8.64 -13.71 1.15
CA GLY A 114 -9.20 -12.99 2.29
C GLY A 114 -10.54 -12.32 1.96
N LYS A 115 -11.40 -12.16 2.97
CA LYS A 115 -12.69 -11.48 2.84
C LYS A 115 -12.61 -10.03 3.28
N ILE A 116 -13.52 -9.21 2.73
CA ILE A 116 -13.65 -7.79 3.09
C ILE A 116 -14.93 -7.56 3.88
N ILE A 117 -14.77 -7.05 5.09
CA ILE A 117 -15.84 -6.69 6.02
C ILE A 117 -15.88 -5.18 6.24
N ASN A 118 -17.00 -4.69 6.78
CA ASN A 118 -17.04 -3.32 7.29
C ASN A 118 -16.10 -3.19 8.48
N THR A 119 -15.48 -2.02 8.62
CA THR A 119 -14.67 -1.72 9.80
C THR A 119 -15.58 -1.77 11.05
N PRO A 120 -15.13 -2.36 12.17
CA PRO A 120 -15.93 -2.42 13.40
C PRO A 120 -16.32 -1.04 13.96
N ARG A 121 -15.60 0.01 13.53
CA ARG A 121 -15.93 1.42 13.76
C ARG A 121 -15.69 2.20 12.47
N ILE A 122 -16.62 3.10 12.14
CA ILE A 122 -16.48 4.01 11.00
C ILE A 122 -15.48 5.11 11.40
N SER A 123 -14.37 5.23 10.67
CA SER A 123 -13.28 6.15 11.01
C SER A 123 -12.92 7.10 9.85
N HIS A 124 -13.91 7.57 9.08
CA HIS A 124 -13.64 8.48 7.95
C HIS A 124 -12.92 9.75 8.42
N GLY A 125 -11.70 10.00 7.91
CA GLY A 125 -10.92 11.19 8.20
C GLY A 125 -10.41 11.27 9.64
N HIS A 126 -10.38 10.15 10.37
CA HIS A 126 -9.87 10.11 11.73
C HIS A 126 -8.41 9.67 11.75
N VAL A 127 -7.66 10.26 12.68
CA VAL A 127 -6.30 9.82 13.02
C VAL A 127 -6.43 8.64 13.97
N ILE A 128 -5.87 7.50 13.58
CA ILE A 128 -5.86 6.28 14.40
C ILE A 128 -4.43 5.87 14.76
N PRO A 129 -4.21 5.30 15.96
CA PRO A 129 -2.96 4.66 16.30
C PRO A 129 -2.81 3.32 15.58
N VAL A 130 -1.63 3.07 15.01
CA VAL A 130 -1.22 1.82 14.36
C VAL A 130 0.02 1.29 15.04
N LYS A 131 0.04 -0.02 15.27
CA LYS A 131 1.13 -0.73 15.92
C LYS A 131 1.66 -1.85 15.01
N PRO A 132 2.94 -1.81 14.60
CA PRO A 132 3.58 -2.94 13.93
C PRO A 132 3.60 -4.20 14.82
N VAL A 133 3.60 -5.37 14.18
CA VAL A 133 3.79 -6.65 14.91
C VAL A 133 5.22 -6.78 15.43
N LEU A 134 5.41 -7.60 16.46
CA LEU A 134 6.73 -7.92 17.02
C LEU A 134 7.01 -9.43 16.88
N PRO A 135 8.17 -9.85 16.33
CA PRO A 135 9.20 -9.00 15.73
C PRO A 135 8.68 -8.26 14.48
N ALA A 136 9.27 -7.10 14.16
CA ALA A 136 8.87 -6.30 13.00
C ALA A 136 9.07 -7.06 11.69
N LEU A 137 8.16 -6.87 10.73
CA LEU A 137 8.14 -7.58 9.45
C LEU A 137 7.83 -6.64 8.28
N GLY A 138 8.28 -7.02 7.09
CA GLY A 138 7.97 -6.31 5.85
C GLY A 138 8.49 -4.87 5.86
N LEU A 139 7.63 -3.90 5.54
CA LEU A 139 7.99 -2.48 5.51
C LEU A 139 8.53 -1.98 6.86
N PHE A 140 8.05 -2.54 7.97
CA PHE A 140 8.47 -2.17 9.33
C PHE A 140 9.81 -2.77 9.75
N ASP A 141 10.38 -3.69 8.97
CA ASP A 141 11.74 -4.22 9.21
C ASP A 141 12.80 -3.54 8.31
N SER A 142 12.35 -2.62 7.44
CA SER A 142 13.24 -1.92 6.51
C SER A 142 14.24 -1.01 7.23
N PRO A 143 15.42 -0.74 6.64
CA PRO A 143 16.35 0.24 7.18
C PRO A 143 15.72 1.63 7.33
N VAL A 144 14.80 2.00 6.44
CA VAL A 144 14.08 3.27 6.50
C VAL A 144 13.23 3.34 7.77
N TRP A 145 12.47 2.28 8.07
CA TRP A 145 11.67 2.21 9.28
C TRP A 145 12.54 2.23 10.54
N LYS A 146 13.58 1.40 10.60
CA LYS A 146 14.48 1.30 11.76
C LYS A 146 15.18 2.62 12.08
N ASN A 147 15.45 3.45 11.07
CA ASN A 147 16.08 4.76 11.23
C ASN A 147 15.09 5.91 11.39
N SER A 148 13.78 5.65 11.38
CA SER A 148 12.75 6.69 11.50
C SER A 148 12.61 7.27 12.92
N GLY A 149 13.06 6.54 13.95
CA GLY A 149 12.85 6.90 15.35
C GLY A 149 11.43 6.65 15.86
N ILE A 150 10.58 5.94 15.11
CA ILE A 150 9.22 5.55 15.51
C ILE A 150 9.30 4.31 16.41
N GLU A 151 9.07 4.48 17.71
CA GLU A 151 9.41 3.44 18.69
C GLU A 151 8.36 2.35 18.91
N ASP A 152 7.05 2.56 18.67
CA ASP A 152 6.05 1.51 18.94
C ASP A 152 4.69 1.71 18.24
N VAL A 153 4.13 2.91 18.35
CA VAL A 153 2.80 3.24 17.82
C VAL A 153 2.90 4.56 17.08
N PHE A 154 2.39 4.60 15.86
CA PHE A 154 2.36 5.81 15.04
C PHE A 154 0.94 6.15 14.65
N LYS A 155 0.71 7.43 14.39
CA LYS A 155 -0.59 7.97 14.05
C LYS A 155 -0.70 8.10 12.54
N VAL A 156 -1.80 7.61 11.98
CA VAL A 156 -2.07 7.67 10.55
C VAL A 156 -3.50 8.12 10.30
N VAL A 157 -3.73 8.70 9.14
CA VAL A 157 -5.08 8.99 8.68
C VAL A 157 -5.65 7.78 7.94
N VAL A 158 -6.89 7.46 8.26
CA VAL A 158 -7.69 6.45 7.56
C VAL A 158 -8.95 7.07 6.97
N TYR A 159 -9.30 6.63 5.76
CA TYR A 159 -10.54 7.02 5.08
C TYR A 159 -11.42 5.82 4.73
N ASN A 160 -11.04 4.61 5.14
CA ASN A 160 -11.73 3.37 4.78
C ASN A 160 -12.92 3.07 5.69
N SER A 161 -14.00 2.57 5.09
CA SER A 161 -15.14 1.93 5.76
C SER A 161 -15.04 0.40 5.76
N LEU A 162 -14.04 -0.14 5.05
CA LEU A 162 -13.84 -1.56 4.80
C LEU A 162 -12.44 -2.00 5.25
N THR A 163 -12.31 -3.26 5.64
CA THR A 163 -11.02 -3.85 6.03
C THR A 163 -11.01 -5.34 5.72
N ILE A 164 -9.82 -5.93 5.69
CA ILE A 164 -9.66 -7.38 5.56
C ILE A 164 -10.11 -8.04 6.86
N GLU A 165 -10.95 -9.07 6.76
CA GLU A 165 -11.42 -9.88 7.89
C GLU A 165 -10.26 -10.74 8.42
N PRO A 166 -9.78 -10.47 9.66
CA PRO A 166 -8.60 -11.14 10.22
C PRO A 166 -8.65 -12.66 10.18
N GLU A 167 -9.82 -13.22 10.47
CA GLU A 167 -10.06 -14.67 10.58
C GLU A 167 -10.01 -15.38 9.23
N THR A 168 -10.05 -14.63 8.13
CA THR A 168 -10.01 -15.18 6.76
C THR A 168 -8.70 -14.91 6.06
N LEU A 169 -7.73 -14.29 6.74
CA LEU A 169 -6.45 -14.00 6.12
C LEU A 169 -5.76 -15.32 5.71
N PRO A 170 -5.47 -15.52 4.41
CA PRO A 170 -4.88 -16.75 3.91
C PRO A 170 -3.45 -16.94 4.45
N GLU A 171 -3.00 -18.19 4.52
CA GLU A 171 -1.67 -18.52 5.05
C GLU A 171 -0.52 -17.90 4.27
N ASP A 172 -0.71 -17.53 3.00
CA ASP A 172 0.31 -16.88 2.18
C ASP A 172 0.58 -15.42 2.60
N LEU A 173 -0.33 -14.82 3.36
CA LEU A 173 -0.24 -13.44 3.86
C LEU A 173 0.08 -13.42 5.36
N GLU A 174 0.91 -12.47 5.76
CA GLU A 174 1.21 -12.18 7.16
C GLU A 174 0.81 -10.75 7.49
N VAL A 175 0.15 -10.57 8.64
CA VAL A 175 -0.12 -9.24 9.18
C VAL A 175 1.18 -8.62 9.67
N THR A 176 1.44 -7.39 9.24
CA THR A 176 2.62 -6.61 9.62
C THR A 176 2.28 -5.46 10.56
N ALA A 177 1.03 -4.99 10.59
CA ALA A 177 0.55 -4.01 11.55
C ALA A 177 -0.95 -4.11 11.83
N TRP A 178 -1.35 -3.70 13.03
CA TRP A 178 -2.72 -3.65 13.52
C TRP A 178 -3.10 -2.23 13.94
N SER A 179 -4.39 -1.90 13.89
CA SER A 179 -4.89 -0.72 14.60
C SER A 179 -4.84 -0.96 16.12
N ALA A 180 -4.53 0.10 16.86
CA ALA A 180 -4.35 0.09 18.31
C ALA A 180 -5.42 0.94 19.04
N LEU A 181 -6.61 1.06 18.44
CA LEU A 181 -7.75 1.76 19.05
C LEU A 181 -8.45 0.91 20.11
N ASP A 182 -8.55 -0.39 19.86
CA ASP A 182 -9.33 -1.36 20.63
C ASP A 182 -8.68 -2.73 20.40
N GLU A 183 -8.11 -3.33 21.44
CA GLU A 183 -7.41 -4.61 21.33
C GLU A 183 -8.36 -5.77 20.96
N GLU A 184 -9.64 -5.68 21.34
CA GLU A 184 -10.65 -6.69 21.06
C GLU A 184 -11.22 -6.58 19.64
N ARG A 185 -11.12 -5.39 19.02
CA ARG A 185 -11.69 -5.10 17.69
C ARG A 185 -10.68 -4.43 16.76
N ARG A 186 -9.44 -4.92 16.79
CA ARG A 186 -8.36 -4.45 15.93
C ARG A 186 -8.65 -4.78 14.46
N THR A 187 -8.19 -3.90 13.59
CA THR A 187 -8.25 -4.04 12.14
C THR A 187 -6.85 -4.23 11.59
N ILE A 188 -6.72 -4.98 10.50
CA ILE A 188 -5.45 -5.15 9.79
C ILE A 188 -5.06 -3.80 9.17
N GLN A 189 -3.84 -3.34 9.44
CA GLN A 189 -3.31 -2.07 8.94
C GLN A 189 -2.10 -2.24 8.03
N GLY A 190 -1.44 -3.39 8.10
CA GLY A 190 -0.35 -3.75 7.20
C GLY A 190 -0.34 -5.26 6.96
N ILE A 191 0.01 -5.65 5.73
CA ILE A 191 0.24 -7.05 5.35
C ILE A 191 1.47 -7.16 4.45
N ARG A 192 2.00 -8.37 4.36
CA ARG A 192 2.95 -8.79 3.31
C ARG A 192 2.63 -10.19 2.82
N HIS A 193 3.04 -10.51 1.59
CA HIS A 193 3.12 -11.90 1.15
C HIS A 193 4.39 -12.55 1.70
N LYS A 194 4.31 -13.83 2.08
CA LYS A 194 5.45 -14.58 2.65
C LYS A 194 6.58 -14.80 1.64
N SER A 195 6.22 -15.08 0.40
CA SER A 195 7.17 -15.50 -0.65
C SER A 195 7.38 -14.48 -1.79
N TYR A 196 6.54 -13.45 -1.90
CA TYR A 196 6.55 -12.53 -3.04
C TYR A 196 6.74 -11.10 -2.53
N PRO A 197 7.35 -10.21 -3.35
CA PRO A 197 7.58 -8.81 -2.98
C PRO A 197 6.27 -8.00 -3.06
N ILE A 198 5.29 -8.37 -2.24
CA ILE A 198 3.97 -7.74 -2.16
C ILE A 198 3.75 -7.26 -0.74
N TRP A 199 3.43 -5.98 -0.62
CA TRP A 199 3.12 -5.34 0.67
C TRP A 199 1.84 -4.54 0.53
N GLY A 200 1.10 -4.42 1.61
CA GLY A 200 -0.10 -3.59 1.64
C GLY A 200 -0.19 -2.78 2.93
N VAL A 201 -0.66 -1.55 2.84
CA VAL A 201 -1.00 -0.69 3.98
C VAL A 201 -2.43 -0.16 3.86
N GLN A 202 -3.22 -0.26 4.93
CA GLN A 202 -4.63 0.17 4.91
C GLN A 202 -4.77 1.69 5.04
N TYR A 203 -3.81 2.33 5.70
CA TYR A 203 -3.79 3.77 5.92
C TYR A 203 -3.21 4.53 4.73
N HIS A 204 -3.32 5.86 4.78
CA HIS A 204 -2.90 6.78 3.73
C HIS A 204 -1.55 7.42 4.07
N PRO A 205 -0.40 6.81 3.71
CA PRO A 205 0.93 7.33 4.02
C PRO A 205 1.18 8.72 3.42
N GLU A 206 0.43 9.11 2.41
CA GLU A 206 0.53 10.38 1.69
C GLU A 206 -0.10 11.57 2.43
N THR A 207 -0.82 11.32 3.52
CA THR A 207 -1.48 12.39 4.29
C THR A 207 -0.50 13.07 5.25
N LYS A 208 -0.38 14.40 5.14
CA LYS A 208 0.53 15.24 5.95
C LYS A 208 0.24 15.30 7.46
N GLN A 209 -0.81 14.64 7.93
CA GLN A 209 -1.09 14.46 9.38
C GLN A 209 -0.46 13.19 9.96
N SER A 210 0.24 12.40 9.14
CA SER A 210 0.95 11.19 9.53
C SER A 210 2.41 11.48 9.90
N ILE A 211 2.66 12.48 10.76
CA ILE A 211 3.97 12.71 11.42
C ILE A 211 3.72 13.30 12.80
#